data_AF-A0A315ZZY4-F1
#
_entry.id   AF-A0A315ZZY4-F1
#
_cell.length_a   1.000
_cell.length_b   1.000
_cell.length_c   1.000
_cell.angle_alpha   90.00
_cell.angle_beta   90.00
_cell.angle_gamma   90.00
#
_symmetry.space_group_name_H-M   'P 1'
#
loop_
_entity.id
_entity.type
_entity.pdbx_description
1 polymer ?
#
loop_
_entity_poly.entity_id
_entity_poly.type
_entity_poly.pdbx_seq_one_letter_code
_entity_poly.pdbx_strand_id
1 'polypeptide(L)'
;MKREKKMILVAHCLLNVNAKVIGIANEAGGSSLIGKLVEKGYGIIQLPCIEMAMYGSQRWGVVYEQCDFLSYRNKCKELLNPIVEQVVDYSNHGYEIRAVIGADYSPTCGVNYTSKGKWSGELNEVNNYQEKIDSVEIKEGNGIMIEELSLLLRKHSLDVPFYGIEETDMSSYLSILQMM
;
A
#
# COMPACT_ATOMS: atom_id res chain seq x y z
N MET A 1 -10.61 2.38 28.82
CA MET A 1 -9.65 1.84 27.83
C MET A 1 -8.32 2.57 28.01
N LYS A 2 -7.19 1.86 28.03
CA LYS A 2 -5.84 2.46 28.14
C LYS A 2 -5.30 2.76 26.74
N ARG A 3 -4.71 3.94 26.51
CA ARG A 3 -4.11 4.33 25.22
C ARG A 3 -2.61 4.06 25.28
N GLU A 4 -2.12 3.07 24.55
CA GLU A 4 -0.67 2.76 24.44
C GLU A 4 0.10 3.78 23.59
N LYS A 5 -0.61 4.66 22.87
CA LYS A 5 -0.07 5.74 22.03
C LYS A 5 0.90 5.29 20.91
N LYS A 6 0.92 4.00 20.57
CA LYS A 6 1.63 3.46 19.40
C LYS A 6 0.67 3.33 18.23
N MET A 7 1.06 3.83 17.07
CA MET A 7 0.23 3.81 15.87
C MET A 7 1.01 3.35 14.65
N ILE A 8 0.31 2.73 13.72
CA ILE A 8 0.82 2.38 12.40
C ILE A 8 -0.15 2.80 11.33
N LEU A 9 0.38 3.09 10.14
CA LEU A 9 -0.39 3.27 8.93
C LEU A 9 -0.32 1.97 8.13
N VAL A 10 -1.44 1.50 7.60
CA VAL A 10 -1.50 0.20 6.93
C VAL A 10 -2.24 0.29 5.61
N ALA A 11 -1.67 -0.30 4.56
CA ALA A 11 -2.32 -0.41 3.25
C ALA A 11 -3.68 -1.09 3.38
N HIS A 12 -4.69 -0.52 2.70
CA HIS A 12 -6.08 -0.99 2.75
C HIS A 12 -6.23 -2.50 2.53
N CYS A 13 -5.51 -3.07 1.56
CA CYS A 13 -5.64 -4.48 1.19
C CYS A 13 -5.24 -5.44 2.31
N LEU A 14 -4.41 -5.00 3.27
CA LEU A 14 -4.05 -5.80 4.45
C LEU A 14 -5.19 -5.82 5.47
N LEU A 15 -6.05 -4.81 5.50
CA LEU A 15 -7.25 -4.77 6.35
C LEU A 15 -8.48 -5.38 5.67
N ASN A 16 -8.53 -5.30 4.33
CA ASN A 16 -9.64 -5.76 3.52
C ASN A 16 -9.14 -6.31 2.18
N VAL A 17 -8.84 -7.61 2.16
CA VAL A 17 -8.35 -8.38 1.02
C VAL A 17 -9.33 -8.32 -0.15
N ASN A 18 -10.63 -8.08 0.08
CA ASN A 18 -11.63 -7.91 -0.99
C ASN A 18 -11.39 -6.68 -1.88
N ALA A 19 -10.49 -5.77 -1.50
CA ALA A 19 -10.08 -4.64 -2.35
C ALA A 19 -9.02 -5.00 -3.40
N LYS A 20 -8.41 -6.19 -3.29
CA LYS A 20 -7.43 -6.67 -4.26
C LYS A 20 -8.07 -6.92 -5.62
N VAL A 21 -7.24 -6.91 -6.66
CA VAL A 21 -7.64 -7.42 -7.96
C VAL A 21 -8.08 -8.89 -7.82
N ILE A 22 -9.08 -9.28 -8.60
CA ILE A 22 -9.67 -10.62 -8.53
C ILE A 22 -8.60 -11.67 -8.88
N GLY A 23 -8.57 -12.77 -8.11
CA GLY A 23 -7.73 -13.94 -8.39
C GLY A 23 -6.41 -14.03 -7.63
N ILE A 24 -6.07 -13.05 -6.77
CA ILE A 24 -4.79 -13.02 -6.03
C ILE A 24 -4.96 -12.93 -4.49
N ALA A 25 -6.18 -13.15 -3.99
CA ALA A 25 -6.49 -13.10 -2.57
C ALA A 25 -6.16 -14.46 -1.91
N ASN A 26 -5.29 -14.44 -0.88
CA ASN A 26 -4.88 -15.64 -0.15
C ASN A 26 -5.52 -15.76 1.25
N GLU A 27 -6.30 -14.77 1.66
CA GLU A 27 -6.99 -14.74 2.96
C GLU A 27 -8.47 -14.34 2.79
N ALA A 28 -9.32 -14.73 3.74
CA ALA A 28 -10.77 -14.57 3.64
C ALA A 28 -11.29 -13.14 3.91
N GLY A 29 -10.53 -12.30 4.62
CA GLY A 29 -11.00 -11.00 5.11
C GLY A 29 -9.89 -9.95 5.19
N GLY A 30 -9.19 -9.87 6.32
CA GLY A 30 -7.99 -9.07 6.50
C GLY A 30 -6.81 -9.98 6.85
N SER A 31 -5.60 -9.47 6.62
CA SER A 31 -4.35 -10.19 6.86
C SER A 31 -4.19 -10.59 8.33
N SER A 32 -3.74 -11.83 8.57
CA SER A 32 -3.44 -12.33 9.91
C SER A 32 -2.40 -11.50 10.69
N LEU A 33 -1.57 -10.71 10.00
CA LEU A 33 -0.64 -9.76 10.63
C LEU A 33 -1.37 -8.72 11.48
N ILE A 34 -2.50 -8.23 10.99
CA ILE A 34 -3.27 -7.14 11.61
C ILE A 34 -3.69 -7.54 13.02
N GLY A 35 -4.21 -8.77 13.18
CA GLY A 35 -4.60 -9.30 14.49
C GLY A 35 -3.43 -9.26 15.47
N LYS A 36 -2.25 -9.75 15.04
CA LYS A 36 -1.04 -9.78 15.88
C LYS A 36 -0.53 -8.39 16.26
N LEU A 37 -0.64 -7.41 15.35
CA LEU A 37 -0.27 -6.02 15.64
C LEU A 37 -1.24 -5.37 16.64
N VAL A 38 -2.54 -5.64 16.52
CA VAL A 38 -3.53 -5.20 17.50
C VAL A 38 -3.27 -5.83 18.87
N GLU A 39 -2.97 -7.12 18.94
CA GLU A 39 -2.60 -7.83 20.18
C GLU A 39 -1.35 -7.22 20.86
N LYS A 40 -0.39 -6.72 20.07
CA LYS A 40 0.79 -5.97 20.55
C LYS A 40 0.48 -4.53 20.99
N GLY A 41 -0.77 -4.07 20.89
CA GLY A 41 -1.21 -2.75 21.36
C GLY A 41 -1.07 -1.62 20.34
N TYR A 42 -0.89 -1.93 19.05
CA TYR A 42 -0.83 -0.92 17.99
C TYR A 42 -2.23 -0.42 17.61
N GLY A 43 -2.43 0.89 17.62
CA GLY A 43 -3.53 1.54 16.91
C GLY A 43 -3.26 1.57 15.41
N ILE A 44 -4.31 1.43 14.59
CA ILE A 44 -4.18 1.33 13.14
C ILE A 44 -4.87 2.52 12.47
N ILE A 45 -4.16 3.21 11.60
CA ILE A 45 -4.69 4.17 10.64
C ILE A 45 -4.69 3.49 9.26
N GLN A 46 -5.88 3.33 8.68
CA GLN A 46 -6.03 2.75 7.36
C GLN A 46 -5.64 3.75 6.28
N LEU A 47 -4.71 3.36 5.40
CA LEU A 47 -4.39 4.09 4.18
C LEU A 47 -5.47 3.86 3.12
N PRO A 48 -5.68 4.81 2.18
CA PRO A 48 -6.66 4.65 1.13
C PRO A 48 -6.16 3.63 0.09
N CYS A 49 -7.09 2.90 -0.54
CA CYS A 49 -6.78 2.14 -1.74
C CYS A 49 -6.99 3.03 -2.97
N ILE A 50 -5.90 3.57 -3.52
CA ILE A 50 -5.99 4.46 -4.70
C ILE A 50 -6.52 3.70 -5.93
N GLU A 51 -6.14 2.43 -6.09
CA GLU A 51 -6.65 1.60 -7.19
C GLU A 51 -8.17 1.43 -7.12
N MET A 52 -8.74 1.25 -5.92
CA MET A 52 -10.20 1.20 -5.74
C MET A 52 -10.85 2.55 -6.05
N ALA A 53 -10.24 3.66 -5.62
CA ALA A 53 -10.75 5.00 -5.89
C ALA A 53 -10.72 5.37 -7.38
N MET A 54 -9.75 4.84 -8.13
CA MET A 54 -9.55 5.15 -9.55
C MET A 54 -10.25 4.17 -10.49
N TYR A 55 -10.33 2.89 -10.11
CA TYR A 55 -10.76 1.82 -11.02
C TYR A 55 -11.89 0.94 -10.47
N GLY A 56 -12.18 1.01 -9.17
CA GLY A 56 -13.14 0.13 -8.50
C GLY A 56 -12.64 -1.32 -8.35
N SER A 57 -13.56 -2.21 -7.98
CA SER A 57 -13.26 -3.63 -7.69
C SER A 57 -13.20 -4.52 -8.93
N GLN A 58 -13.91 -4.16 -10.01
CA GLN A 58 -13.94 -4.94 -11.26
C GLN A 58 -12.73 -4.65 -12.18
N ARG A 59 -11.70 -4.01 -11.65
CA ARG A 59 -10.48 -3.69 -12.41
C ARG A 59 -9.68 -4.95 -12.73
N TRP A 60 -9.01 -4.93 -13.87
CA TRP A 60 -7.85 -5.78 -14.15
C TRP A 60 -6.59 -5.33 -13.41
N GLY A 61 -5.56 -6.18 -13.44
CA GLY A 61 -4.25 -5.84 -12.89
C GLY A 61 -3.64 -4.65 -13.64
N VAL A 62 -3.07 -3.72 -12.88
CA VAL A 62 -2.36 -2.55 -13.39
C VAL A 62 -0.89 -2.60 -12.97
N VAL A 63 -0.05 -1.85 -13.67
CA VAL A 63 1.39 -1.70 -13.37
C VAL A 63 1.74 -0.25 -13.04
N TYR A 64 2.94 -0.02 -12.52
CA TYR A 64 3.44 1.30 -12.12
C TYR A 64 3.21 2.36 -13.20
N GLU A 65 3.57 2.08 -14.45
CA GLU A 65 3.48 3.03 -15.56
C GLU A 65 2.05 3.52 -15.83
N GLN A 66 1.04 2.69 -15.55
CA GLN A 66 -0.37 3.09 -15.69
C GLN A 66 -0.85 3.97 -14.54
N CYS A 67 -0.16 3.97 -13.41
CA CYS A 67 -0.45 4.77 -12.23
C CYS A 67 0.43 6.02 -12.14
N ASP A 68 1.53 6.09 -12.89
CA ASP A 68 2.48 7.21 -12.86
C ASP A 68 2.08 8.36 -13.80
N PHE A 69 0.98 9.04 -13.45
CA PHE A 69 0.58 10.26 -14.15
C PHE A 69 0.01 11.29 -13.17
N LEU A 70 0.00 12.55 -13.61
CA LEU A 70 -0.27 13.69 -12.74
C LEU A 70 -1.61 13.57 -11.98
N SER A 71 -2.69 13.19 -12.65
CA SER A 71 -3.99 13.08 -11.99
C SER A 71 -4.05 11.92 -10.98
N TYR A 72 -3.32 10.83 -11.21
CA TYR A 72 -3.22 9.73 -10.25
C TYR A 72 -2.47 10.16 -8.99
N ARG A 73 -1.30 10.80 -9.16
CA ARG A 73 -0.51 11.37 -8.06
C ARG A 73 -1.30 12.43 -7.28
N ASN A 74 -2.07 13.26 -7.98
CA ASN A 74 -2.96 14.23 -7.34
C ASN A 74 -4.07 13.54 -6.54
N LYS A 75 -4.65 12.44 -7.04
CA LYS A 75 -5.61 11.63 -6.29
C LYS A 75 -4.97 11.00 -5.05
N CYS A 76 -3.72 10.53 -5.12
CA CYS A 76 -2.97 10.08 -3.95
C CYS A 76 -2.92 11.20 -2.89
N LYS A 77 -2.46 12.40 -3.26
CA LYS A 77 -2.36 13.55 -2.34
C LYS A 77 -3.71 13.91 -1.73
N GLU A 78 -4.76 13.98 -2.55
CA GLU A 78 -6.13 14.27 -2.11
C GLU A 78 -6.60 13.31 -1.02
N LEU A 79 -6.41 12.00 -1.22
CA LEU A 79 -6.87 10.98 -0.28
C LEU A 79 -5.93 10.79 0.92
N LEU A 80 -4.65 11.12 0.78
CA LEU A 80 -3.66 11.01 1.85
C LEU A 80 -3.68 12.21 2.79
N ASN A 81 -3.98 13.43 2.32
CA ASN A 81 -3.92 14.64 3.14
C ASN A 81 -4.73 14.53 4.45
N PRO A 82 -6.01 14.08 4.45
CA PRO A 82 -6.78 13.95 5.70
C PRO A 82 -6.17 12.95 6.68
N ILE A 83 -5.44 11.95 6.18
CA ILE A 83 -4.76 10.95 7.01
C ILE A 83 -3.47 11.55 7.58
N VAL A 84 -2.67 12.24 6.75
CA VAL A 84 -1.43 12.89 7.20
C VAL A 84 -1.74 13.98 8.24
N GLU A 85 -2.81 14.75 8.07
CA GLU A 85 -3.28 15.72 9.07
C GLU A 85 -3.56 15.06 10.43
N GLN A 86 -4.22 13.90 10.43
CA GLN A 86 -4.44 13.12 11.66
C GLN A 86 -3.13 12.61 12.26
N VAL A 87 -2.22 12.10 11.43
CA VAL A 87 -0.91 11.58 11.88
C VAL A 87 -0.07 12.69 12.52
N VAL A 88 -0.08 13.89 11.93
CA VAL A 88 0.58 15.08 12.49
C VAL A 88 -0.03 15.45 13.84
N ASP A 89 -1.36 15.47 13.96
CA ASP A 89 -2.02 15.75 15.23
C ASP A 89 -1.65 14.72 16.31
N TYR A 90 -1.70 13.43 15.97
CA TYR A 90 -1.27 12.36 16.87
C TYR A 90 0.18 12.55 17.32
N SER A 91 1.09 12.80 16.38
CA SER A 91 2.51 13.02 16.70
C SER A 91 2.71 14.20 17.65
N ASN A 92 2.03 15.33 17.40
CA ASN A 92 2.07 16.52 18.26
C ASN A 92 1.56 16.26 19.69
N HIS A 93 0.72 15.23 19.89
CA HIS A 93 0.17 14.84 21.18
C HIS A 93 0.85 13.62 21.81
N GLY A 94 2.09 13.34 21.37
CA GLY A 94 2.97 12.32 21.95
C GLY A 94 2.57 10.90 21.57
N TYR A 95 1.93 10.72 20.41
CA TYR A 95 1.77 9.41 19.80
C TYR A 95 2.99 9.08 18.97
N GLU A 96 3.39 7.82 19.03
CA GLU A 96 4.49 7.30 18.27
C GLU A 96 3.96 6.63 17.01
N ILE A 97 4.26 7.24 15.87
CA ILE A 97 3.94 6.70 14.55
C ILE A 97 5.07 5.76 14.17
N ARG A 98 4.84 4.47 14.39
CA ARG A 98 5.89 3.44 14.43
C ARG A 98 6.28 2.93 13.06
N ALA A 99 5.33 2.87 12.12
CA ALA A 99 5.59 2.36 10.78
C ALA A 99 4.46 2.71 9.79
N VAL A 100 4.82 2.71 8.51
CA VAL A 100 3.91 2.51 7.39
C VAL A 100 4.09 1.09 6.86
N ILE A 101 3.01 0.33 6.73
CA ILE A 101 3.03 -1.04 6.23
C ILE A 101 2.30 -1.11 4.89
N GLY A 102 3.05 -1.43 3.84
CA GLY A 102 2.54 -1.63 2.48
C GLY A 102 2.55 -3.09 2.04
N ALA A 103 2.06 -3.35 0.83
CA ALA A 103 2.04 -4.68 0.23
C ALA A 103 2.92 -4.66 -1.02
N ASP A 104 4.06 -5.35 -0.95
CA ASP A 104 5.02 -5.41 -2.06
C ASP A 104 4.38 -6.03 -3.31
N TYR A 105 4.97 -5.69 -4.46
CA TYR A 105 4.48 -5.99 -5.81
C TYR A 105 3.29 -5.13 -6.27
N SER A 106 2.64 -4.39 -5.36
CA SER A 106 1.62 -3.43 -5.79
C SER A 106 2.24 -2.23 -6.53
N PRO A 107 1.61 -1.78 -7.64
CA PRO A 107 1.97 -0.54 -8.32
C PRO A 107 1.68 0.72 -7.49
N THR A 108 0.90 0.60 -6.41
CA THR A 108 0.48 1.73 -5.59
C THR A 108 0.96 1.66 -4.16
N CYS A 109 0.77 0.53 -3.48
CA CYS A 109 1.13 0.34 -2.08
C CYS A 109 2.38 -0.51 -1.84
N GLY A 110 3.15 -0.82 -2.89
CA GLY A 110 4.45 -1.51 -2.79
C GLY A 110 5.49 -0.64 -2.11
N VAL A 111 6.29 -1.23 -1.21
CA VAL A 111 7.31 -0.50 -0.45
C VAL A 111 8.68 -0.78 -1.02
N ASN A 112 9.07 -2.04 -1.13
CA ASN A 112 10.39 -2.41 -1.64
C ASN A 112 10.34 -2.75 -3.13
N TYR A 113 9.23 -3.36 -3.56
CA TYR A 113 9.06 -3.87 -4.92
C TYR A 113 7.72 -3.46 -5.51
N THR A 114 7.71 -3.24 -6.83
CA THR A 114 6.52 -2.84 -7.59
C THR A 114 6.46 -3.53 -8.95
N SER A 115 5.27 -3.73 -9.49
CA SER A 115 5.07 -4.29 -10.83
C SER A 115 5.28 -3.24 -11.91
N LYS A 116 6.10 -3.56 -12.91
CA LYS A 116 6.39 -2.70 -14.07
C LYS A 116 6.25 -3.48 -15.37
N GLY A 117 5.97 -2.80 -16.48
CA GLY A 117 5.95 -3.46 -17.79
C GLY A 117 5.33 -2.63 -18.90
N LYS A 118 5.38 -3.14 -20.13
CA LYS A 118 4.72 -2.54 -21.30
C LYS A 118 3.23 -2.89 -21.35
N TRP A 119 2.52 -2.61 -20.24
CA TRP A 119 1.14 -3.01 -20.03
C TRP A 119 0.18 -1.88 -20.44
N SER A 120 -0.36 -1.95 -21.66
CA SER A 120 -1.28 -0.95 -22.22
C SER A 120 -2.04 -1.48 -23.45
N GLY A 121 -3.01 -0.73 -23.95
CA GLY A 121 -3.74 -1.03 -25.20
C GLY A 121 -5.10 -1.70 -25.00
N GLU A 122 -5.82 -1.88 -26.10
CA GLU A 122 -7.20 -2.38 -26.15
C GLU A 122 -7.27 -3.91 -26.23
N LEU A 123 -8.34 -4.52 -25.72
CA LEU A 123 -8.61 -5.95 -25.80
C LEU A 123 -9.26 -6.34 -27.14
N ASN A 124 -8.46 -6.36 -28.22
CA ASN A 124 -8.79 -6.83 -29.57
C ASN A 124 -7.74 -7.80 -30.22
N GLU A 125 -8.03 -8.33 -31.40
CA GLU A 125 -7.18 -9.34 -32.05
C GLU A 125 -5.83 -8.82 -32.56
N VAL A 126 -5.66 -7.50 -32.70
CA VAL A 126 -4.42 -6.91 -33.23
C VAL A 126 -3.33 -6.75 -32.17
N ASN A 127 -3.70 -6.84 -30.89
CA ASN A 127 -2.77 -6.69 -29.78
C ASN A 127 -2.18 -8.05 -29.38
N ASN A 128 -0.85 -8.14 -29.37
CA ASN A 128 -0.14 -9.30 -28.83
C ASN A 128 -0.18 -9.30 -27.30
N TYR A 129 -1.17 -9.97 -26.71
CA TYR A 129 -1.31 -10.03 -25.25
C TYR A 129 -0.16 -10.76 -24.58
N GLN A 130 0.34 -11.82 -25.19
CA GLN A 130 1.38 -12.62 -24.57
C GLN A 130 2.65 -11.79 -24.37
N GLU A 131 3.06 -11.03 -25.38
CA GLU A 131 4.22 -10.12 -25.26
C GLU A 131 4.02 -9.06 -24.16
N LYS A 132 2.79 -8.54 -23.99
CA LYS A 132 2.49 -7.59 -22.91
C LYS A 132 2.56 -8.25 -21.55
N ILE A 133 2.01 -9.45 -21.40
CA ILE A 133 2.08 -10.26 -20.17
C ILE A 133 3.55 -10.57 -19.84
N ASP A 134 4.32 -11.04 -20.82
CA ASP A 134 5.73 -11.39 -20.67
C ASP A 134 6.61 -10.18 -20.33
N SER A 135 6.15 -8.97 -20.65
CA SER A 135 6.83 -7.73 -20.27
C SER A 135 6.62 -7.31 -18.81
N VAL A 136 5.66 -7.91 -18.11
CA VAL A 136 5.39 -7.58 -16.70
C VAL A 136 6.43 -8.24 -15.82
N GLU A 137 7.11 -7.43 -15.04
CA GLU A 137 8.14 -7.87 -14.12
C GLU A 137 8.05 -7.15 -12.78
N ILE A 138 8.62 -7.77 -11.75
CA ILE A 138 8.79 -7.16 -10.44
C ILE A 138 10.14 -6.45 -10.42
N LYS A 139 10.14 -5.18 -10.00
CA LYS A 139 11.35 -4.36 -9.84
C LYS A 139 11.41 -3.74 -8.46
N GLU A 140 12.63 -3.48 -7.99
CA GLU A 140 12.85 -2.62 -6.84
C GLU A 140 12.28 -1.22 -7.10
N GLY A 141 11.58 -0.69 -6.10
CA GLY A 141 10.93 0.61 -6.17
C GLY A 141 9.65 0.70 -5.34
N ASN A 142 9.27 1.93 -4.99
CA ASN A 142 8.00 2.21 -4.32
C ASN A 142 6.83 2.21 -5.32
N GLY A 143 5.65 1.87 -4.84
CA GLY A 143 4.40 2.18 -5.53
C GLY A 143 4.05 3.67 -5.41
N ILE A 144 3.22 4.17 -6.32
CA ILE A 144 2.92 5.60 -6.46
C ILE A 144 2.34 6.24 -5.19
N MET A 145 1.48 5.54 -4.44
CA MET A 145 0.93 6.08 -3.20
C MET A 145 1.99 6.16 -2.10
N ILE A 146 2.90 5.18 -2.03
CA ILE A 146 4.01 5.17 -1.07
C ILE A 146 5.00 6.31 -1.32
N GLU A 147 5.33 6.59 -2.59
CA GLU A 147 6.14 7.76 -2.96
C GLU A 147 5.52 9.06 -2.44
N GLU A 148 4.24 9.29 -2.74
CA GLU A 148 3.53 10.52 -2.34
C GLU A 148 3.36 10.61 -0.82
N LEU A 149 3.06 9.51 -0.14
CA LEU A 149 2.96 9.47 1.32
C LEU A 149 4.31 9.81 1.99
N SER A 150 5.41 9.26 1.48
CA SER A 150 6.76 9.56 2.00
C SER A 150 7.07 11.06 1.91
N LEU A 151 6.75 11.68 0.77
CA LEU A 151 6.94 13.13 0.58
C LEU A 151 6.05 13.95 1.53
N LEU A 152 4.79 13.55 1.71
CA LEU A 152 3.86 14.25 2.61
C LEU A 152 4.31 14.14 4.08
N LEU A 153 4.73 12.97 4.55
CA LEU A 153 5.23 12.79 5.92
C LEU A 153 6.50 13.62 6.16
N ARG A 154 7.47 13.58 5.23
CA ARG A 154 8.70 14.38 5.33
C ARG A 154 8.45 15.88 5.32
N LYS A 155 7.47 16.36 4.56
CA LYS A 155 7.05 17.77 4.56
C LYS A 155 6.61 18.24 5.96
N HIS A 156 6.12 17.33 6.79
CA HIS A 156 5.71 17.58 8.17
C HIS A 156 6.75 17.11 9.20
N SER A 157 8.01 16.89 8.79
CA SER A 157 9.10 16.45 9.67
C SER A 157 8.83 15.11 10.37
N LEU A 158 8.01 14.26 9.77
CA LEU A 158 7.74 12.89 10.26
C LEU A 158 8.66 11.92 9.54
N ASP A 159 9.61 11.34 10.28
CA ASP A 159 10.48 10.27 9.79
C ASP A 159 9.94 8.92 10.30
N VAL A 160 9.15 8.26 9.46
CA VAL A 160 8.46 7.01 9.78
C VAL A 160 9.04 5.91 8.88
N PRO A 161 9.42 4.74 9.43
CA PRO A 161 9.92 3.65 8.61
C PRO A 161 8.79 3.00 7.79
N PHE A 162 9.14 2.52 6.60
CA PHE A 162 8.22 1.83 5.70
C PHE A 162 8.62 0.36 5.62
N TYR A 163 7.64 -0.54 5.74
CA TYR A 163 7.83 -1.99 5.61
C TYR A 163 6.88 -2.55 4.57
N GLY A 164 7.45 -3.30 3.62
CA GLY A 164 6.71 -4.07 2.63
C GLY A 164 6.42 -5.48 3.12
N ILE A 165 5.21 -5.96 2.84
CA ILE A 165 4.83 -7.35 3.05
C ILE A 165 4.73 -8.04 1.72
N GLU A 166 5.38 -9.19 1.62
CA GLU A 166 5.11 -10.18 0.59
C GLU A 166 4.10 -11.19 1.15
N GLU A 167 2.87 -11.13 0.66
CA GLU A 167 1.78 -11.95 1.23
C GLU A 167 1.95 -13.46 1.05
N THR A 168 2.73 -13.88 0.06
CA THR A 168 3.08 -15.29 -0.15
C THR A 168 4.22 -15.77 0.74
N ASP A 169 4.92 -14.85 1.41
CA ASP A 169 6.05 -15.15 2.27
C ASP A 169 5.74 -14.82 3.74
N MET A 170 5.43 -15.85 4.52
CA MET A 170 5.21 -15.75 5.96
C MET A 170 6.45 -15.26 6.73
N SER A 171 7.65 -15.31 6.14
CA SER A 171 8.86 -14.78 6.77
C SER A 171 8.78 -13.25 6.91
N SER A 172 8.23 -12.56 5.90
CA SER A 172 8.04 -11.10 5.92
C SER A 172 7.17 -10.64 7.11
N TYR A 173 6.14 -11.41 7.45
CA TYR A 173 5.27 -11.18 8.61
C TYR A 173 6.04 -11.27 9.93
N LEU A 174 6.87 -12.31 10.07
CA LEU A 174 7.65 -12.54 11.28
C LEU A 174 8.69 -11.44 11.47
N SER A 175 9.36 -11.02 10.39
CA SER A 175 10.33 -9.92 10.42
C SER A 175 9.69 -8.63 10.90
N ILE A 176 8.52 -8.24 10.38
CA ILE A 176 7.81 -7.04 10.84
C ILE A 176 7.46 -7.14 12.33
N LEU A 177 6.95 -8.29 12.77
CA LEU A 177 6.60 -8.51 14.18
C LEU A 177 7.81 -8.53 15.13
N GLN A 178 9.02 -8.78 14.62
CA GLN A 178 10.26 -8.72 15.41
C GLN A 178 10.79 -7.28 15.48
N MET A 179 10.61 -6.49 14.43
CA MET A 179 11.01 -5.08 14.38
C MET A 179 10.06 -4.15 15.17
N MET A 180 8.83 -4.61 15.45
CA MET A 180 7.75 -3.87 16.12
C MET A 180 7.34 -4.42 17.48
#